data_AF-A0A0Q9QE49-F1
#
_entry.id   AF-A0A0Q9QE49-F1
#
_cell.length_a   1.000
_cell.length_b   1.000
_cell.length_c   1.000
_cell.angle_alpha   90.00
_cell.angle_beta   90.00
_cell.angle_gamma   90.00
#
_symmetry.space_group_name_H-M   'P 1'
#
loop_
_entity.id
_entity.type
_entity.pdbx_description
1 polymer ?
#
loop_
_entity_poly.entity_id
_entity_poly.type
_entity_poly.pdbx_seq_one_letter_code
_entity_poly.pdbx_strand_id
1 'polypeptide(L)'
;MPARPLDPFSPHALKGRGAASNPEGRFESVRHHAEDDGWQSALLDEDAPRPRTEVADERARSVISRNDSPDIAFSQAINPYRGCEHGMTYW
;
A
#
# COMPACT_ATOMS: atom_id res chain seq x y z
N MET A 1 -1.25 20.22 24.68
CA MET A 1 -0.53 18.93 24.56
C MET A 1 0.68 19.18 23.68
N PRO A 2 1.91 18.79 24.08
CA PRO A 2 3.07 19.03 23.24
C PRO A 2 2.94 18.20 21.95
N ALA A 3 3.26 18.81 20.81
CA ALA A 3 3.28 18.14 19.52
C ALA A 3 4.30 17.00 19.56
N ARG A 4 3.88 15.81 19.11
CA ARG A 4 4.75 14.64 18.98
C ARG A 4 5.89 14.97 17.99
N PRO A 5 7.15 14.64 18.28
CA PRO A 5 8.23 14.82 17.31
C PRO A 5 7.89 14.10 15.99
N LEU A 6 8.07 14.80 14.88
CA LEU A 6 7.92 14.22 13.54
C LEU A 6 9.11 13.28 13.32
N ASP A 7 8.81 12.00 13.14
CA ASP A 7 9.79 10.98 12.78
C ASP A 7 10.03 11.09 11.26
N PRO A 8 11.28 11.34 10.81
CA PRO A 8 11.60 11.50 9.39
C PRO A 8 11.33 10.23 8.56
N PHE A 9 11.14 9.09 9.20
CA PHE A 9 10.81 7.82 8.55
C PHE A 9 9.32 7.50 8.55
N SER A 10 8.47 8.39 9.08
CA SER A 10 7.03 8.20 9.00
C SER A 10 6.57 8.32 7.55
N PRO A 11 5.72 7.40 7.06
CA PRO A 11 5.21 7.47 5.70
C PRO A 11 4.44 8.79 5.48
N HIS A 12 4.73 9.48 4.37
CA HIS A 12 3.94 10.64 3.93
C HIS A 12 2.57 10.16 3.45
N ALA A 13 1.62 10.10 4.39
CA ALA A 13 0.28 9.62 4.12
C ALA A 13 -0.50 10.61 3.25
N LEU A 14 -0.69 10.28 1.97
CA LEU A 14 -1.60 10.99 1.09
C LEU A 14 -3.05 10.57 1.42
N LYS A 15 -3.90 11.52 1.79
CA LYS A 15 -5.31 11.25 2.11
C LYS A 15 -5.99 10.50 0.95
N GLY A 16 -6.55 9.33 1.24
CA GLY A 16 -7.24 8.49 0.24
C GLY A 16 -6.30 7.70 -0.67
N ARG A 17 -5.03 7.48 -0.25
CA ARG A 17 -4.04 6.68 -0.98
C ARG A 17 -3.34 5.72 -0.04
N GLY A 18 -3.48 4.42 -0.31
CA GLY A 18 -2.78 3.36 0.44
C GLY A 18 -2.94 3.41 1.97
N ALA A 19 -2.02 2.76 2.67
CA ALA A 19 -1.96 2.74 4.13
C ALA A 19 -1.28 3.99 4.69
N ALA A 20 -1.88 4.61 5.71
CA ALA A 20 -1.32 5.78 6.39
C ALA A 20 -0.28 5.42 7.47
N SER A 21 -0.12 4.13 7.76
CA SER A 21 0.78 3.64 8.80
C SER A 21 1.26 2.24 8.44
N ASN A 22 2.49 1.91 8.84
CA ASN A 22 3.08 0.58 8.71
C ASN A 22 3.53 0.07 10.10
N PRO A 23 2.61 -0.37 10.97
CA PRO A 23 2.99 -0.91 12.27
C PRO A 23 3.64 -2.29 12.12
N GLU A 24 4.64 -2.61 12.95
CA GLU A 24 5.21 -3.95 13.01
C GLU A 24 4.14 -5.00 13.36
N GLY A 25 4.26 -6.16 12.73
CA GLY A 25 3.36 -7.28 12.96
C GLY A 25 3.59 -7.87 14.36
N ARG A 26 2.51 -8.18 15.10
CA ARG A 26 2.59 -8.75 16.46
C ARG A 26 3.48 -10.00 16.56
N PHE A 27 3.57 -10.77 15.48
CA PHE A 27 4.30 -12.04 15.42
C PHE A 27 5.53 -12.00 14.50
N GLU A 28 6.00 -10.81 14.12
CA GLU A 28 7.23 -10.69 13.34
C GLU A 28 8.44 -11.12 14.17
N SER A 29 9.27 -11.99 13.59
CA SER A 29 10.56 -12.40 14.15
C SER A 29 11.70 -11.46 13.75
N VAL A 30 11.48 -10.62 12.74
CA VAL A 30 12.45 -9.67 12.18
C VAL A 30 11.93 -8.27 12.41
N ARG A 31 12.82 -7.34 12.80
CA ARG A 31 12.51 -5.91 12.90
C ARG A 31 13.20 -5.14 11.79
N HIS A 32 12.48 -4.21 11.21
CA HIS A 32 12.98 -3.32 10.17
C HIS A 32 13.28 -1.95 10.77
N HIS A 33 14.45 -1.40 10.46
CA HIS A 33 14.78 -0.01 10.74
C HIS A 33 14.88 0.72 9.41
N ALA A 34 14.23 1.87 9.32
CA ALA A 34 14.35 2.72 8.15
C ALA A 34 15.69 3.44 8.19
N GLU A 35 16.39 3.44 7.07
CA GLU A 35 17.63 4.17 6.86
C GLU A 35 17.48 4.99 5.58
N ASP A 36 17.96 6.23 5.60
CA ASP A 36 18.03 7.07 4.40
C ASP A 36 19.29 6.71 3.61
N ASP A 37 19.12 6.08 2.47
CA ASP A 37 20.18 5.71 1.54
C ASP A 37 20.55 6.85 0.56
N GLY A 38 19.92 8.02 0.71
CA GLY A 38 20.14 9.23 -0.08
C GLY A 38 19.32 9.31 -1.37
N TRP A 39 18.63 8.25 -1.78
CA TRP A 39 17.82 8.22 -3.00
C TRP A 39 16.44 8.86 -2.83
N GLN A 40 15.94 8.91 -1.60
CA GLN A 40 14.60 9.40 -1.26
C GLN A 40 14.48 10.92 -1.38
N SER A 41 15.58 11.66 -1.22
CA SER A 41 15.60 13.13 -1.20
C SER A 41 15.07 13.79 -2.49
N ALA A 42 15.20 13.12 -3.64
CA ALA A 42 14.69 13.62 -4.93
C ALA A 42 13.18 13.33 -5.15
N LEU A 43 12.58 12.45 -4.35
CA LEU A 43 11.17 12.04 -4.46
C LEU A 43 10.26 12.67 -3.39
N LEU A 44 10.86 13.24 -2.34
CA LEU A 44 10.18 13.86 -1.19
C LEU A 44 9.96 15.38 -1.38
N ASP A 45 9.69 15.83 -2.61
CA ASP A 45 9.23 17.21 -2.80
C ASP A 45 7.82 17.34 -2.21
N GLU A 46 7.75 17.91 -1.00
CA GLU A 46 6.51 18.17 -0.27
C GLU A 46 5.52 19.03 -1.08
N ASP A 47 6.01 19.80 -2.06
CA ASP A 47 5.22 20.65 -2.94
C ASP A 47 4.75 19.92 -4.22
N ALA A 48 5.10 18.63 -4.38
CA ALA A 48 4.66 17.85 -5.52
C ALA A 48 3.12 17.75 -5.58
N PRO A 49 2.50 17.97 -6.76
CA PRO A 49 1.06 17.90 -6.88
C PRO A 49 0.55 16.48 -6.59
N ARG A 50 -0.56 16.39 -5.87
CA ARG A 50 -1.19 15.10 -5.57
C ARG A 50 -1.46 14.30 -6.85
N PRO A 51 -1.23 12.97 -6.84
CA PRO A 51 -1.54 12.12 -7.99
C PRO A 51 -3.04 12.20 -8.31
N ARG A 52 -3.34 12.48 -9.58
CA ARG A 52 -4.72 12.56 -10.09
C ARG A 52 -5.33 11.16 -10.08
N THR A 53 -6.58 11.06 -9.62
CA THR A 53 -7.34 9.81 -9.76
C THR A 53 -7.65 9.60 -11.22
N GLU A 54 -7.27 8.44 -11.75
CA GLU A 54 -7.63 7.98 -13.09
C GLU A 54 -8.69 6.89 -12.97
N VAL A 55 -9.79 7.06 -13.70
CA VAL A 55 -10.87 6.08 -13.77
C VAL A 55 -10.80 5.44 -15.14
N ALA A 56 -10.65 4.12 -15.17
CA ALA A 56 -10.65 3.33 -16.39
C ALA A 56 -11.74 2.27 -16.32
N ASP A 57 -12.50 2.13 -17.41
CA ASP A 57 -13.46 1.03 -17.55
C ASP A 57 -12.71 -0.28 -17.81
N GLU A 58 -12.74 -1.18 -16.82
CA GLU A 58 -12.15 -2.50 -17.00
C GLU A 58 -13.10 -3.42 -17.80
N ARG A 59 -12.66 -3.85 -18.98
CA ARG A 59 -13.33 -4.91 -19.76
C ARG A 59 -12.75 -6.28 -19.42
N ALA A 60 -13.11 -6.81 -18.26
CA ALA A 60 -12.69 -8.15 -17.85
C ALA A 60 -13.45 -9.23 -18.64
N ARG A 61 -12.74 -10.30 -19.06
CA ARG A 61 -13.38 -11.49 -19.65
C ARG A 61 -14.20 -12.29 -18.61
N SER A 62 -13.79 -12.21 -17.34
CA SER A 62 -14.43 -12.90 -16.21
C SER A 62 -14.11 -12.15 -14.91
N VAL A 63 -15.08 -12.05 -14.01
CA VAL A 63 -14.90 -11.54 -12.64
C VAL A 63 -14.25 -12.59 -11.72
N ILE A 64 -14.29 -13.87 -12.12
CA ILE A 64 -13.74 -15.00 -11.36
C ILE A 64 -12.32 -15.29 -11.86
N SER A 65 -11.37 -15.24 -10.93
CA SER A 65 -10.02 -15.78 -11.07
C SER A 65 -10.01 -17.25 -10.68
N ARG A 66 -9.20 -18.07 -11.35
CA ARG A 66 -9.05 -19.49 -11.04
C ARG A 66 -7.60 -19.81 -10.68
N ASN A 67 -7.41 -20.74 -9.78
CA ASN A 67 -6.10 -21.24 -9.36
C ASN A 67 -6.13 -22.77 -9.28
N ASP A 68 -5.05 -23.40 -9.72
CA ASP A 68 -4.86 -24.85 -9.78
C ASP A 68 -3.73 -25.35 -8.85
N SER A 69 -3.13 -24.45 -8.05
CA SER A 69 -2.11 -24.84 -7.07
C SER A 69 -2.70 -25.81 -6.03
N PRO A 70 -1.99 -26.90 -5.71
CA PRO A 70 -2.39 -27.86 -4.68
C PRO A 70 -2.27 -27.30 -3.25
N ASP A 71 -1.58 -26.18 -3.08
CA ASP A 71 -1.29 -25.56 -1.77
C ASP A 71 -2.42 -24.62 -1.32
N ILE A 72 -3.36 -24.31 -2.21
CA ILE A 72 -4.45 -23.37 -1.95
C ILE A 72 -5.78 -24.14 -1.91
N ALA A 73 -6.47 -24.08 -0.78
CA ALA A 73 -7.71 -24.83 -0.53
C ALA A 73 -8.93 -24.33 -1.34
N PHE A 74 -8.75 -23.36 -2.24
CA PHE A 74 -9.81 -22.82 -3.10
C PHE A 74 -9.34 -22.76 -4.55
N SER A 75 -10.28 -22.97 -5.47
CA SER A 75 -10.04 -22.96 -6.91
C SER A 75 -10.55 -21.70 -7.61
N GLN A 76 -11.32 -20.86 -6.91
CA GLN A 76 -11.97 -19.66 -7.47
C GLN A 76 -11.89 -18.49 -6.48
N ALA A 77 -11.63 -17.30 -7.00
CA ALA A 77 -11.57 -16.06 -6.22
C ALA A 77 -12.14 -14.87 -6.99
N ILE A 78 -12.53 -13.82 -6.26
CA ILE A 78 -12.98 -12.53 -6.80
C ILE A 78 -12.15 -11.43 -6.14
N ASN A 79 -11.62 -10.48 -6.92
CA ASN A 79 -10.99 -9.27 -6.40
C ASN A 79 -11.87 -8.05 -6.71
N PRO A 80 -12.75 -7.63 -5.77
CA PRO A 80 -13.63 -6.48 -5.99
C PRO A 80 -12.89 -5.13 -5.96
N TYR A 81 -11.60 -5.13 -5.61
CA TYR A 81 -10.78 -3.93 -5.44
C TYR A 81 -9.72 -3.79 -6.54
N ARG A 82 -9.82 -4.52 -7.64
CA ARG A 82 -8.88 -4.36 -8.76
C ARG A 82 -8.88 -2.90 -9.22
N GLY A 83 -7.71 -2.28 -9.21
CA GLY A 83 -7.53 -0.87 -9.58
C GLY A 83 -7.90 0.13 -8.47
N CYS A 84 -8.18 -0.31 -7.24
CA CYS A 84 -8.50 0.61 -6.15
C CYS A 84 -7.24 1.34 -5.63
N GLU A 85 -7.28 2.68 -5.66
CA GLU A 85 -6.23 3.57 -5.11
C GLU A 85 -6.08 3.50 -3.58
N HIS A 86 -7.07 2.91 -2.90
CA HIS A 86 -7.10 2.72 -1.45
C HIS A 86 -6.48 1.38 -1.02
N GLY A 87 -5.65 0.77 -1.87
CA GLY A 87 -5.04 -0.55 -1.69
C GLY A 87 -4.84 -0.91 -0.22
N MET A 88 -5.43 -2.04 0.18
CA MET A 88 -5.52 -2.47 1.57
C MET A 88 -4.17 -2.45 2.29
N THR A 89 -4.19 -2.06 3.57
CA THR A 89 -3.10 -2.16 4.55
C THR A 89 -2.78 -3.61 4.92
N TYR A 90 -2.88 -4.56 3.99
CA TYR A 90 -2.49 -5.93 4.27
C TYR A 90 -1.02 -6.10 3.89
N TRP A 91 -0.17 -5.54 4.76
CA TRP A 91 1.16 -6.06 5.03
C TRP A 91 1.04 -6.85 6.33
#